data_AF-A0A0C2AYE1-F1
#
_entry.id   AF-A0A0C2AYE1-F1
#
_cell.length_a   1.000
_cell.length_b   1.000
_cell.length_c   1.000
_cell.angle_alpha   90.00
_cell.angle_beta   90.00
_cell.angle_gamma   90.00
#
_symmetry.space_group_name_H-M   'P 1'
#
loop_
_entity.id
_entity.type
_entity.pdbx_description
1 polymer ?
#
loop_
_entity_poly.entity_id
_entity_poly.type
_entity_poly.pdbx_seq_one_letter_code
_entity_poly.pdbx_strand_id
1 'polypeptide(L)' 'MELNDELVGLRRGALEAQALATAGEYSAEAWRPWLEAAQAAEAAITAYAKETGQNRLEVSMAVNRAAASSGEPAPTA' A
#
# COMPACT_ATOMS: atom_id res chain seq x y z
N MET A 1 -3.15 -9.64 13.66
CA MET A 1 -2.22 -8.54 13.31
C MET A 1 -3.02 -7.27 13.39
N GLU A 2 -2.71 -6.38 14.33
CA GLU A 2 -3.23 -5.01 14.27
C GLU A 2 -2.45 -4.31 13.15
N LEU A 3 -3.16 -3.74 12.17
CA LEU A 3 -2.53 -2.99 11.09
C LEU A 3 -2.53 -1.51 11.44
N ASN A 4 -1.41 -0.85 11.21
CA ASN A 4 -1.32 0.59 11.35
C ASN A 4 -2.09 1.27 10.19
N ASP A 5 -3.10 2.08 10.54
CA ASP A 5 -3.91 2.87 9.60
C ASP A 5 -3.07 3.76 8.68
N GLU A 6 -1.92 4.24 9.15
CA GLU A 6 -0.97 5.02 8.34
C GLU A 6 -0.42 4.20 7.17
N LEU A 7 -0.09 2.91 7.38
CA LEU A 7 0.38 2.02 6.32
C LEU A 7 -0.71 1.78 5.26
N VAL A 8 -1.95 1.61 5.72
CA VAL A 8 -3.10 1.43 4.83
C VAL A 8 -3.36 2.72 4.04
N GLY A 9 -3.25 3.88 4.67
CA GLY A 9 -3.37 5.19 4.03
C GLY A 9 -2.31 5.42 2.96
N LEU A 10 -1.03 5.16 3.27
CA LEU A 10 0.07 5.26 2.30
C LEU A 10 -0.15 4.34 1.10
N ARG A 11 -0.60 3.10 1.35
CA ARG A 11 -0.90 2.15 0.28
C ARG A 11 -2.09 2.58 -0.57
N ARG A 12 -3.15 3.13 0.02
CA ARG A 12 -4.29 3.68 -0.72
C ARG A 12 -3.86 4.84 -1.62
N GLY A 13 -3.08 5.78 -1.10
CA GLY A 13 -2.53 6.88 -1.90
C GLY A 13 -1.70 6.39 -3.09
N ALA A 14 -0.91 5.33 -2.91
CA ALA A 14 -0.21 4.68 -4.02
C ALA A 14 -1.19 4.09 -5.05
N LEU A 15 -2.25 3.40 -4.63
CA LEU A 15 -3.25 2.84 -5.56
C LEU A 15 -4.01 3.94 -6.33
N GLU A 16 -4.34 5.05 -5.69
CA GLU A 16 -4.97 6.20 -6.34
C GLU A 16 -4.05 6.84 -7.38
N ALA A 17 -2.77 7.05 -7.02
CA ALA A 17 -1.77 7.55 -7.96
C ALA A 17 -1.53 6.58 -9.13
N GLN A 18 -1.58 5.27 -8.88
CA GLN A 18 -1.53 4.27 -9.94
C GLN A 18 -2.71 4.41 -10.89
N ALA A 19 -3.93 4.51 -10.36
CA ALA A 19 -5.14 4.64 -11.15
C ALA A 19 -5.06 5.86 -12.07
N LEU A 20 -4.61 7.01 -11.54
CA LEU A 20 -4.36 8.22 -12.31
C LEU A 20 -3.30 8.04 -13.40
N ALA A 21 -2.17 7.40 -13.08
CA ALA A 21 -1.10 7.15 -14.03
C ALA A 21 -1.51 6.19 -15.17
N THR A 22 -2.42 5.25 -14.90
CA THR A 22 -2.94 4.28 -15.88
C THR A 22 -4.13 4.79 -16.69
N ALA A 23 -4.72 5.92 -16.31
CA ALA A 23 -5.88 6.49 -17.01
C ALA A 23 -5.50 7.14 -18.36
N GLY A 24 -4.21 7.39 -18.60
CA GLY A 24 -3.70 8.02 -19.82
C GLY A 24 -2.54 7.26 -20.46
N GLU A 25 -1.92 7.86 -21.47
CA GLU A 25 -0.69 7.33 -22.07
C GLU A 25 0.45 7.29 -21.05
N TYR A 26 1.34 6.30 -21.21
CA TYR A 26 2.48 6.16 -20.34
C TYR A 26 3.39 7.39 -20.43
N SER A 27 3.63 8.02 -19.28
CA SER A 27 4.66 9.05 -19.10
C SER A 27 5.33 8.89 -17.75
N ALA A 28 6.66 9.03 -17.70
CA ALA A 28 7.42 9.00 -16.46
C ALA A 28 6.92 10.04 -15.44
N GLU A 29 6.46 11.20 -15.91
CA GLU A 29 5.92 12.26 -15.06
C GLU A 29 4.58 11.86 -14.43
N ALA A 30 3.73 11.14 -15.17
CA ALA A 30 2.46 10.63 -14.67
C ALA A 30 2.65 9.51 -13.63
N TRP A 31 3.71 8.71 -13.77
CA TRP A 31 4.04 7.60 -12.86
C TRP A 31 4.84 8.02 -11.63
N ARG A 32 5.42 9.22 -11.63
CA ARG A 32 6.25 9.72 -10.52
C ARG A 32 5.50 9.80 -9.19
N PRO A 33 4.25 10.31 -9.10
CA PRO A 33 3.48 10.31 -7.85
C PRO A 33 3.26 8.90 -7.29
N TRP A 34 2.98 7.93 -8.17
CA TRP A 34 2.85 6.52 -7.77
C TRP A 34 4.16 5.98 -7.20
N LEU A 35 5.28 6.26 -7.87
CA LEU A 35 6.60 5.77 -7.44
C LEU A 35 7.01 6.33 -6.07
N GLU A 36 6.74 7.62 -5.83
CA GLU A 36 7.01 8.26 -4.54
C GLU A 36 6.14 7.66 -3.42
N ALA A 37 4.83 7.51 -3.66
CA ALA A 37 3.91 6.90 -2.70
C ALA A 37 4.22 5.42 -2.42
N ALA A 38 4.57 4.66 -3.46
CA ALA A 38 4.95 3.25 -3.32
C ALA A 38 6.23 3.09 -2.50
N GLN A 39 7.23 3.94 -2.71
CA GLN A 39 8.46 3.92 -1.91
C GLN A 39 8.19 4.26 -0.44
N ALA A 40 7.35 5.27 -0.17
CA ALA A 40 6.97 5.62 1.20
C ALA A 40 6.23 4.47 1.89
N ALA A 41 5.27 3.83 1.21
CA ALA A 41 4.54 2.69 1.74
C ALA A 41 5.45 1.50 2.05
N GLU A 42 6.36 1.12 1.15
CA GLU A 42 7.27 -0.01 1.35
C GLU A 42 8.32 0.26 2.45
N ALA A 43 8.78 1.51 2.58
CA ALA A 43 9.66 1.93 3.66
C ALA A 43 8.95 1.82 5.02
N ALA A 44 7.71 2.31 5.11
CA ALA A 44 6.91 2.25 6.34
C ALA A 44 6.55 0.80 6.71
N ILE A 45 6.17 -0.04 5.74
CA ILE A 45 5.94 -1.48 5.96
C ILE A 45 7.21 -2.16 6.51
N THR A 46 8.36 -1.81 5.97
CA THR A 46 9.65 -2.37 6.41
C THR A 46 10.01 -1.92 7.83
N ALA A 47 9.78 -0.65 8.16
CA ALA A 47 9.98 -0.13 9.52
C ALA A 47 9.05 -0.83 10.51
N TYR A 48 7.74 -0.86 10.22
CA TYR A 48 6.74 -1.49 11.05
C TYR A 48 7.04 -2.96 11.33
N ALA A 49 7.36 -3.73 10.28
CA ALA A 49 7.70 -5.15 10.42
C ALA A 49 8.93 -5.38 11.33
N LYS A 50 9.93 -4.49 11.27
CA LYS A 50 11.10 -4.55 12.16
C LYS A 50 10.73 -4.21 13.60
N GLU A 51 9.91 -3.16 13.79
CA GLU A 51 9.49 -2.68 15.11
C GLU A 51 8.61 -3.70 15.84
N THR A 52 7.72 -4.37 15.12
CA THR A 52 6.80 -5.37 15.70
C THR A 52 7.35 -6.80 15.67
N GLY A 53 8.53 -7.02 15.07
CA GLY A 53 9.11 -8.34 14.87
C GLY A 53 8.29 -9.25 13.93
N GLN A 54 7.42 -8.66 13.11
CA GLN A 54 6.56 -9.38 12.18
C GLN A 54 7.25 -9.66 10.85
N ASN A 55 6.75 -10.64 10.11
CA ASN A 55 7.23 -10.90 8.77
C ASN A 55 6.81 -9.77 7.81
N ARG A 56 7.79 -9.11 7.17
CA ARG A 56 7.55 -7.99 6.23
C ARG A 56 6.61 -8.38 5.08
N LEU A 57 6.66 -9.63 4.59
CA LEU A 57 5.77 -10.10 3.52
C LEU A 57 4.33 -10.19 4.01
N GLU A 58 4.10 -10.73 5.21
CA GLU A 58 2.75 -10.82 5.80
C GLU A 58 2.15 -9.43 6.05
N VAL A 59 2.94 -8.50 6.58
CA VAL A 59 2.53 -7.10 6.76
C VAL A 59 2.16 -6.46 5.40
N SER A 60 3.02 -6.61 4.39
CA SER A 60 2.77 -6.06 3.05
C SER A 60 1.48 -6.60 2.43
N MET A 61 1.25 -7.92 2.52
CA MET A 61 0.01 -8.54 2.03
C MET A 61 -1.23 -8.03 2.76
N ALA A 62 -1.15 -7.90 4.09
CA ALA A 62 -2.27 -7.41 4.87
C ALA A 62 -2.57 -5.93 4.57
N VAL A 63 -1.54 -5.10 4.40
CA VAL A 63 -1.67 -3.68 4.03
C VAL A 63 -2.30 -3.56 2.64
N ASN A 64 -1.84 -4.37 1.67
CA ASN A 64 -2.40 -4.37 0.32
C ASN A 64 -3.87 -4.82 0.31
N ARG A 65 -4.23 -5.82 1.11
CA ARG A 65 -5.62 -6.28 1.26
C ARG A 65 -6.51 -5.21 1.88
N ALA A 66 -6.06 -4.59 2.97
CA ALA A 66 -6.80 -3.52 3.65
C ALA A 66 -6.95 -2.26 2.77
N ALA A 67 -5.96 -1.97 1.93
CA ALA A 67 -6.02 -0.87 0.98
C ALA A 67 -7.00 -1.14 -0.17
N ALA A 68 -7.05 -2.39 -0.68
CA ALA A 68 -7.93 -2.80 -1.77
C ALA A 68 -9.39 -2.99 -1.31
N SER A 69 -9.62 -3.45 -0.08
CA SER A 69 -10.95 -3.49 0.52
C SER A 69 -11.36 -2.08 0.94
N SER A 70 -12.19 -1.40 0.14
CA SER A 70 -13.09 -0.38 0.69
C SER A 70 -14.07 -1.08 1.63
N GLY A 71 -13.68 -1.26 2.90
CA GLY A 71 -14.62 -1.50 3.99
C GLY A 71 -15.34 -2.86 4.09
N GLU A 72 -14.80 -3.97 3.54
CA GLU A 72 -15.41 -5.29 3.77
C GLU A 72 -14.37 -6.33 4.24
N PRO A 73 -14.60 -7.01 5.39
CA PRO A 73 -13.70 -8.04 5.89
C PRO A 73 -13.75 -9.26 4.96
N ALA A 74 -12.58 -9.83 4.70
CA ALA A 74 -12.39 -10.94 3.77
C ALA A 74 -13.33 -12.13 4.08
N PRO A 75 -13.95 -12.77 3.07
CA PRO A 75 -14.67 -14.01 3.29
C PRO A 75 -13.68 -15.10 3.68
N THR A 76 -13.87 -15.65 4.88
CA THR A 76 -13.32 -16.95 5.30
C THR A 76 -13.84 -18.04 4.37
N ALA A 77 -12.94 -18.77 3.74
CA ALA A 77 -13.18 -20.06 3.10
C ALA A 77 -12.19 -21.06 3.68
#